data_AF-A0A2P8E8C0-F1
#
_entry.id   AF-A0A2P8E8C0-F1
#
_cell.length_a   1.000
_cell.length_b   1.000
_cell.length_c   1.000
_cell.angle_alpha   90.00
_cell.angle_beta   90.00
_cell.angle_gamma   90.00
#
_symmetry.space_group_name_H-M   'P 1'
#
loop_
_entity.id
_entity.type
_entity.pdbx_description
1 polymer ?
#
loop_
_entity_poly.entity_id
_entity_poly.type
_entity_poly.pdbx_seq_one_letter_code
_entity_poly.pdbx_strand_id
1 'polypeptide(L)'
;MRRWLFFAMGFAFSCSLVEKEDLENITPKPFDERETLIVLSERLAYLDAERKELVDGQVKYLFLLRLFDAEDNMILSPNNEELICEFIGKYVGYGYGTRGPEVCGLSYYSSFRNFGQRSLRSSLHVVVSGDIKTTDPLDELTGLPFDLKDLKKLENCHIAWEKKASGPGFEDTIWRFVGFLNERDEIYSTPSCEDQYVTLSFRKDRQDGDPLFISLGDPDARYFELSGAVWVSKRPGDGVKLYSRLNSNQLVIFSGIIPLTSHPGPSNRDRDNFITNSLNSLHKYDSLNAILHVKDTVDFSIEGNTLRIWNQKTGIQALFFSE
;
A
#
# COMPACT_ATOMS: atom_id res chain seq x y z
N MET A 1 46.53 -76.27 -15.06
CA MET A 1 46.90 -75.17 -15.97
C MET A 1 45.64 -74.44 -16.41
N ARG A 2 45.70 -73.11 -16.41
CA ARG A 2 44.70 -72.12 -16.84
C ARG A 2 43.84 -72.55 -18.05
N ARG A 3 42.54 -72.21 -18.04
CA ARG A 3 42.01 -71.10 -18.85
C ARG A 3 40.56 -70.74 -18.48
N TRP A 4 40.36 -69.44 -18.37
CA TRP A 4 39.10 -68.73 -18.19
C TRP A 4 38.31 -68.70 -19.50
N LEU A 5 36.98 -68.68 -19.42
CA LEU A 5 36.14 -68.04 -20.43
C LEU A 5 34.86 -67.51 -19.78
N PHE A 6 34.72 -66.20 -19.89
CA PHE A 6 33.63 -65.36 -19.41
C PHE A 6 32.34 -65.64 -20.18
N PHE A 7 31.23 -65.79 -19.47
CA PHE A 7 29.89 -65.61 -20.02
C PHE A 7 29.43 -64.18 -19.72
N ALA A 8 29.44 -63.32 -20.75
CA ALA A 8 28.74 -62.05 -20.74
C ALA A 8 27.35 -62.30 -21.36
N MET A 9 26.30 -62.36 -20.52
CA MET A 9 24.93 -62.24 -21.00
C MET A 9 24.64 -60.76 -21.23
N GLY A 10 24.44 -60.40 -22.50
CA GLY A 10 23.95 -59.09 -22.89
C GLY A 10 22.52 -58.89 -22.41
N PHE A 11 22.32 -57.87 -21.57
CA PHE A 11 21.01 -57.25 -21.42
C PHE A 11 20.72 -56.47 -22.70
N ALA A 12 19.82 -57.00 -23.52
CA ALA A 12 19.18 -56.24 -24.58
C ALA A 12 18.34 -55.14 -23.90
N PHE A 13 18.86 -53.91 -23.92
CA PHE A 13 18.05 -52.71 -23.75
C PHE A 13 17.05 -52.68 -24.91
N SER A 14 15.80 -53.03 -24.62
CA SER A 14 14.68 -52.70 -25.48
C SER A 14 14.50 -51.19 -25.45
N CYS A 15 15.17 -50.53 -26.40
CA CYS A 15 14.90 -49.15 -26.78
C CYS A 15 13.51 -49.13 -27.41
N SER A 16 12.47 -49.05 -26.58
CA SER A 16 11.16 -48.59 -27.03
C SER A 16 11.37 -47.16 -27.51
N LEU A 17 11.31 -46.99 -28.84
CA LEU A 17 11.06 -45.72 -29.49
C LEU A 17 9.88 -45.06 -28.78
N VAL A 18 10.18 -44.17 -27.84
CA VAL A 18 9.22 -43.13 -27.46
C VAL A 18 9.15 -42.26 -28.71
N GLU A 19 7.99 -42.29 -29.36
CA GLU A 19 7.65 -41.34 -30.40
C GLU A 19 8.08 -39.97 -29.90
N LYS A 20 8.96 -39.31 -30.67
CA LYS A 20 9.13 -37.88 -30.58
C LYS A 20 7.79 -37.27 -31.00
N GLU A 21 6.84 -37.22 -30.07
CA GLU A 21 5.80 -36.21 -30.12
C GLU A 21 6.50 -34.86 -30.19
N ASP A 22 5.98 -34.02 -31.08
CA ASP A 22 6.46 -32.69 -31.40
C ASP A 22 6.72 -31.84 -30.15
N LEU A 23 7.96 -31.92 -29.64
CA LEU A 23 8.48 -31.11 -28.53
C LEU A 23 8.60 -29.61 -28.89
N GLU A 24 8.23 -29.21 -30.10
CA GLU A 24 8.32 -27.83 -30.58
C GLU A 24 7.08 -26.98 -30.26
N ASN A 25 6.02 -27.54 -29.66
CA ASN A 25 4.83 -26.77 -29.27
C ASN A 25 4.24 -27.20 -27.92
N ILE A 26 5.07 -27.58 -26.95
CA ILE A 26 4.58 -27.85 -25.59
C ILE A 26 4.44 -26.52 -24.84
N THR A 27 3.27 -25.89 -24.96
CA THR A 27 2.92 -24.75 -24.11
C THR A 27 2.34 -25.25 -22.79
N PRO A 28 2.54 -24.53 -21.67
CA PRO A 28 1.89 -24.86 -20.41
C PRO A 28 0.38 -24.98 -20.59
N LYS A 29 -0.26 -25.92 -19.89
CA LYS A 29 -1.71 -26.09 -19.97
C LYS A 29 -2.44 -24.79 -19.60
N PRO A 30 -3.52 -24.37 -20.30
CA PRO A 30 -4.29 -23.18 -19.92
C PRO A 30 -4.84 -23.27 -18.48
N PHE A 31 -4.95 -22.14 -17.78
CA PHE A 31 -5.28 -22.11 -16.34
C PHE A 31 -6.69 -22.65 -16.03
N ASP A 32 -7.64 -22.39 -16.91
CA ASP A 32 -9.03 -22.83 -16.82
C ASP A 32 -9.17 -24.36 -16.96
N GLU A 33 -8.22 -25.02 -17.62
CA GLU A 33 -8.20 -26.47 -17.77
C GLU A 33 -7.42 -27.20 -16.67
N ARG A 34 -6.80 -26.47 -15.73
CA ARG A 34 -6.03 -27.04 -14.63
C ARG A 34 -6.91 -27.43 -13.45
N GLU A 35 -6.49 -28.44 -12.70
CA GLU A 35 -7.20 -28.86 -11.49
C GLU A 35 -7.15 -27.72 -10.45
N THR A 36 -8.28 -27.49 -9.78
CA THR A 36 -8.38 -26.49 -8.71
C THR A 36 -7.96 -27.12 -7.39
N LEU A 37 -6.89 -26.59 -6.80
CA LEU A 37 -6.39 -27.02 -5.50
C LEU A 37 -7.19 -26.37 -4.37
N ILE A 38 -7.40 -25.05 -4.45
CA ILE A 38 -8.03 -24.26 -3.40
C ILE A 38 -8.91 -23.20 -4.05
N VAL A 39 -10.15 -23.06 -3.55
CA VAL A 39 -11.02 -21.93 -3.90
C VAL A 39 -10.86 -20.85 -2.83
N LEU A 40 -10.52 -19.64 -3.26
CA LEU A 40 -10.43 -18.46 -2.40
C LEU A 40 -11.71 -17.64 -2.53
N SER A 41 -12.41 -17.47 -1.40
CA SER A 41 -13.54 -16.55 -1.28
C SER A 41 -13.12 -15.35 -0.42
N GLU A 42 -13.08 -14.17 -1.02
CA GLU A 42 -12.82 -12.88 -0.37
C GLU A 42 -11.62 -12.89 0.58
N ARG A 43 -10.42 -13.17 0.05
CA ARG A 43 -9.18 -13.16 0.82
C ARG A 43 -8.44 -11.83 0.70
N LEU A 44 -7.85 -11.39 1.81
CA LEU A 44 -6.97 -10.24 1.83
C LEU A 44 -5.65 -10.55 1.12
N ALA A 45 -5.26 -9.67 0.21
CA ALA A 45 -4.00 -9.76 -0.51
C ALA A 45 -3.39 -8.38 -0.75
N TYR A 46 -2.12 -8.38 -1.13
CA TYR A 46 -1.41 -7.22 -1.66
C TYR A 46 -1.19 -7.41 -3.15
N LEU A 47 -1.45 -6.35 -3.92
CA LEU A 47 -1.01 -6.27 -5.30
C LEU A 47 0.47 -5.88 -5.37
N ASP A 48 1.23 -6.62 -6.16
CA ASP A 48 2.66 -6.46 -6.40
C ASP A 48 2.96 -6.65 -7.89
N ALA A 49 4.17 -6.32 -8.33
CA ALA A 49 4.63 -6.62 -9.68
C ALA A 49 6.12 -6.94 -9.73
N GLU A 50 6.47 -7.86 -10.62
CA GLU A 50 7.85 -8.27 -10.87
C GLU A 50 8.32 -7.94 -12.29
N ARG A 51 9.63 -7.76 -12.45
CA ARG A 51 10.30 -7.69 -13.76
C ARG A 51 10.94 -9.04 -14.00
N LYS A 52 10.48 -9.75 -15.01
CA LYS A 52 11.05 -11.02 -15.45
C LYS A 52 11.76 -10.84 -16.79
N GLU A 53 13.00 -11.31 -16.86
CA GLU A 53 13.78 -11.34 -18.09
C GLU A 53 13.55 -12.68 -18.78
N LEU A 54 13.15 -12.64 -20.05
CA LEU A 54 12.93 -13.82 -20.88
C LEU A 54 14.23 -14.26 -21.55
N VAL A 55 14.27 -15.51 -22.01
CA VAL A 55 15.46 -16.14 -22.58
C VAL A 55 16.00 -15.42 -23.83
N ASP A 56 15.14 -14.70 -24.55
CA ASP A 56 15.48 -13.90 -25.73
C ASP A 56 15.90 -12.45 -25.39
N GLY A 57 16.03 -12.12 -24.10
CA GLY A 57 16.36 -10.78 -23.62
C GLY A 57 15.18 -9.81 -23.56
N GLN A 58 13.96 -10.25 -23.94
CA GLN A 58 12.76 -9.45 -23.71
C GLN A 58 12.43 -9.36 -22.22
N VAL A 59 11.78 -8.28 -21.82
CA VAL A 59 11.40 -8.03 -20.43
C VAL A 59 9.88 -8.05 -20.33
N LYS A 60 9.36 -8.88 -19.43
CA LYS A 60 7.95 -8.90 -19.07
C LYS A 60 7.76 -8.36 -17.66
N TYR A 61 6.65 -7.65 -17.45
CA TYR A 61 6.24 -7.17 -16.14
C TYR A 61 4.98 -7.92 -15.73
N LEU A 62 5.08 -8.72 -14.68
CA LEU A 62 4.01 -9.63 -14.24
C LEU A 62 3.41 -9.12 -12.95
N PHE A 63 2.09 -9.12 -12.86
CA PHE A 63 1.39 -8.86 -11.59
C PHE A 63 1.49 -10.08 -10.68
N LEU A 64 1.57 -9.81 -9.37
CA LEU A 64 1.57 -10.83 -8.33
C LEU A 64 0.57 -10.45 -7.25
N LEU A 65 -0.05 -11.44 -6.62
CA LEU A 65 -0.89 -11.26 -5.44
C LEU A 65 -0.27 -12.01 -4.26
N ARG A 66 -0.05 -11.31 -3.14
CA ARG A 66 0.49 -11.90 -1.90
C ARG A 66 -0.59 -11.97 -0.84
N LEU A 67 -0.95 -13.16 -0.36
CA LEU A 67 -2.01 -13.31 0.66
C LEU A 67 -1.54 -12.82 2.04
N PHE A 68 -2.41 -12.12 2.77
CA PHE A 68 -2.10 -11.49 4.08
C PHE A 68 -2.00 -12.48 5.25
N ASP A 69 -2.79 -13.55 5.24
CA ASP A 69 -3.00 -14.47 6.39
C ASP A 69 -2.50 -15.90 6.16
N ALA A 70 -1.72 -16.15 5.11
CA ALA A 70 -1.13 -17.48 4.88
C ALA A 70 0.11 -17.62 5.77
N GLU A 71 0.18 -18.69 6.57
CA GLU A 71 1.32 -19.01 7.47
C GLU A 71 2.68 -18.98 6.73
N ASP A 72 2.65 -19.17 5.41
CA ASP A 72 3.70 -18.83 4.48
C ASP A 72 3.17 -17.78 3.49
N ASN A 73 3.88 -16.66 3.29
CA ASN A 73 3.59 -15.58 2.33
C ASN A 73 3.27 -16.10 0.92
N MET A 74 2.05 -16.60 0.70
CA MET A 74 1.67 -17.29 -0.53
C MET A 74 1.57 -16.27 -1.65
N ILE A 75 2.39 -16.48 -2.69
CA ILE A 75 2.41 -15.66 -3.90
C ILE A 75 1.57 -16.37 -4.96
N LEU A 76 0.67 -15.61 -5.57
CA LEU A 76 -0.23 -16.04 -6.62
C LEU A 76 0.10 -15.28 -7.91
N SER A 77 0.18 -16.02 -9.02
CA SER A 77 0.33 -15.51 -10.38
C SER A 77 -1.04 -15.48 -11.07
N PRO A 78 -1.73 -14.32 -11.14
CA PRO A 78 -3.04 -14.20 -11.76
C PRO A 78 -2.98 -14.35 -13.29
N ASN A 79 -3.92 -15.09 -13.88
CA ASN A 79 -4.08 -15.17 -15.35
C ASN A 79 -4.78 -13.94 -15.96
N ASN A 80 -5.63 -13.26 -15.19
CA ASN A 80 -6.47 -12.17 -15.67
C ASN A 80 -5.85 -10.80 -15.33
N GLU A 81 -4.80 -10.43 -16.06
CA GLU A 81 -4.15 -9.13 -15.92
C GLU A 81 -5.05 -7.97 -16.36
N GLU A 82 -6.03 -8.20 -17.25
CA GLU A 82 -7.00 -7.19 -17.68
C GLU A 82 -7.85 -6.69 -16.49
N LEU A 83 -8.39 -7.62 -15.68
CA LEU A 83 -9.16 -7.28 -14.48
C LEU A 83 -8.34 -6.45 -13.49
N ILE A 84 -7.05 -6.76 -13.32
CA ILE A 84 -6.14 -6.00 -12.46
C ILE A 84 -5.93 -4.58 -13.02
N CYS A 85 -5.77 -4.46 -14.33
CA CYS A 85 -5.56 -3.17 -14.98
C CYS A 85 -6.79 -2.27 -14.99
N GLU A 86 -7.98 -2.86 -15.16
CA GLU A 86 -9.25 -2.16 -14.97
C GLU A 86 -9.39 -1.65 -13.54
N PHE A 87 -9.05 -2.49 -12.56
CA PHE A 87 -9.04 -2.12 -11.15
C PHE A 87 -8.09 -0.95 -10.85
N ILE A 88 -6.83 -1.03 -11.29
CA ILE A 88 -5.84 0.05 -11.13
C ILE A 88 -6.34 1.33 -11.80
N GLY A 89 -6.81 1.23 -13.05
CA GLY A 89 -7.30 2.38 -13.81
C GLY A 89 -8.49 3.07 -13.14
N LYS A 90 -9.41 2.28 -12.55
CA LYS A 90 -10.59 2.78 -11.86
C LYS A 90 -10.25 3.47 -10.53
N TYR A 91 -9.38 2.88 -9.72
CA TYR A 91 -9.20 3.30 -8.33
C TYR A 91 -7.94 4.11 -8.05
N VAL A 92 -6.87 3.95 -8.83
CA VAL A 92 -5.58 4.59 -8.60
C VAL A 92 -5.42 5.85 -9.47
N GLY A 93 -5.62 5.78 -10.79
CA GLY A 93 -5.62 6.96 -11.65
C GLY A 93 -5.22 6.75 -13.10
N TYR A 94 -5.37 7.82 -13.90
CA TYR A 94 -5.35 7.83 -15.37
C TYR A 94 -4.09 7.24 -16.02
N GLY A 95 -4.30 6.43 -17.07
CA GLY A 95 -3.27 6.02 -18.05
C GLY A 95 -2.88 4.54 -18.04
N TYR A 96 -3.18 3.82 -16.95
CA TYR A 96 -2.77 2.43 -16.76
C TYR A 96 -3.74 1.45 -17.43
N GLY A 97 -5.05 1.64 -17.25
CA GLY A 97 -6.07 0.73 -17.79
C GLY A 97 -6.39 0.92 -19.29
N THR A 98 -5.93 1.99 -19.94
CA THR A 98 -6.37 2.33 -21.32
C THR A 98 -5.41 1.86 -22.42
N ARG A 99 -4.30 1.20 -22.07
CA ARG A 99 -3.24 0.80 -23.02
C ARG A 99 -2.91 -0.69 -22.99
N GLY A 100 -3.80 -1.50 -22.41
CA GLY A 100 -3.65 -2.95 -22.29
C GLY A 100 -2.73 -3.41 -21.16
N PRO A 101 -2.69 -4.73 -20.87
CA PRO A 101 -1.98 -5.30 -19.73
C PRO A 101 -0.47 -5.04 -19.72
N GLU A 102 0.20 -5.08 -20.87
CA GLU A 102 1.66 -4.91 -20.95
C GLU A 102 2.12 -3.52 -20.48
N VAL A 103 1.43 -2.47 -20.96
CA VAL A 103 1.73 -1.09 -20.57
C VAL A 103 1.34 -0.86 -19.11
N CYS A 104 0.23 -1.45 -18.68
CA CYS A 104 -0.24 -1.41 -17.31
C CYS A 104 0.75 -2.03 -16.33
N GLY A 105 1.24 -3.26 -16.58
CA GLY A 105 2.23 -3.96 -15.76
C GLY A 105 3.55 -3.20 -15.67
N LEU A 106 4.09 -2.73 -16.80
CA LEU A 106 5.29 -1.87 -16.81
C LEU A 106 5.08 -0.59 -16.01
N SER A 107 3.96 0.09 -16.22
CA SER A 107 3.69 1.37 -15.57
C SER A 107 3.51 1.16 -14.07
N TYR A 108 2.80 0.11 -13.66
CA TYR A 108 2.63 -0.25 -12.26
C TYR A 108 3.97 -0.60 -11.61
N TYR A 109 4.78 -1.47 -12.23
CA TYR A 109 6.11 -1.84 -11.75
C TYR A 109 7.05 -0.63 -11.61
N SER A 110 7.09 0.23 -12.63
CA SER A 110 7.93 1.43 -12.61
C SER A 110 7.47 2.45 -11.56
N SER A 111 6.15 2.57 -11.36
CA SER A 111 5.58 3.41 -10.30
C SER A 111 5.88 2.83 -8.91
N PHE A 112 5.78 1.51 -8.75
CA PHE A 112 6.12 0.78 -7.52
C PHE A 112 7.59 0.97 -7.13
N ARG A 113 8.52 0.86 -8.09
CA ARG A 113 9.96 1.08 -7.87
C ARG A 113 10.34 2.54 -7.62
N ASN A 114 9.72 3.49 -8.33
CA ASN A 114 10.10 4.91 -8.24
C ASN A 114 9.46 5.63 -7.03
N PHE A 115 8.32 5.17 -6.52
CA PHE A 115 7.55 5.88 -5.48
C PHE A 115 7.49 5.19 -4.11
N GLY A 116 8.38 4.22 -3.85
CA GLY A 116 8.79 3.96 -2.47
C GLY A 116 7.88 3.05 -1.64
N GLN A 117 7.20 2.08 -2.24
CA GLN A 117 6.72 0.91 -1.49
C GLN A 117 7.90 -0.03 -1.19
N ARG A 118 8.81 0.40 -0.32
CA ARG A 118 9.98 -0.39 0.12
C ARG A 118 9.62 -1.48 1.14
N SER A 119 8.35 -1.61 1.54
CA SER A 119 7.87 -2.58 2.53
C SER A 119 6.44 -3.05 2.22
N LEU A 120 6.05 -4.24 2.71
CA LEU A 120 4.68 -4.79 2.61
C LEU A 120 3.60 -3.86 3.20
N ARG A 121 3.98 -2.97 4.13
CA ARG A 121 3.08 -1.96 4.73
C ARG A 121 2.71 -0.85 3.73
N SER A 122 3.56 -0.71 2.71
CA SER A 122 3.44 0.15 1.55
C SER A 122 2.29 -0.22 0.61
N SER A 123 2.11 -1.53 0.42
CA SER A 123 1.47 -2.17 -0.73
C SER A 123 -0.02 -1.91 -0.87
N LEU A 124 -0.55 -1.98 -2.09
CA LEU A 124 -1.98 -1.80 -2.34
C LEU A 124 -2.76 -3.04 -1.87
N HIS A 125 -3.53 -2.88 -0.78
CA HIS A 125 -4.39 -3.94 -0.26
C HIS A 125 -5.66 -4.11 -1.10
N VAL A 126 -5.97 -5.36 -1.37
CA VAL A 126 -7.12 -5.78 -2.18
C VAL A 126 -7.78 -7.00 -1.55
N VAL A 127 -9.04 -7.21 -1.88
CA VAL A 127 -9.76 -8.45 -1.57
C VAL A 127 -9.88 -9.23 -2.87
N VAL A 128 -9.39 -10.47 -2.88
CA VAL A 128 -9.35 -11.33 -4.07
C VAL A 128 -10.26 -12.53 -3.92
N SER A 129 -10.90 -12.93 -5.01
CA SER A 129 -11.60 -14.21 -5.12
C SER A 129 -11.20 -14.91 -6.41
N GLY A 130 -11.06 -16.22 -6.36
CA GLY A 130 -10.56 -17.00 -7.49
C GLY A 130 -10.16 -18.41 -7.09
N ASP A 131 -9.56 -19.13 -8.03
CA ASP A 131 -9.15 -20.52 -7.83
C ASP A 131 -7.62 -20.65 -7.95
N ILE A 132 -6.98 -21.20 -6.92
CA ILE A 132 -5.59 -21.64 -7.00
C ILE A 132 -5.57 -22.96 -7.77
N LYS A 133 -4.82 -22.99 -8.87
CA LYS A 133 -4.72 -24.15 -9.76
C LYS A 133 -3.43 -24.91 -9.53
N THR A 134 -3.40 -26.16 -9.98
CA THR A 134 -2.16 -26.96 -10.03
C THR A 134 -1.10 -26.30 -10.91
N THR A 135 0.15 -26.33 -10.48
CA THR A 135 1.32 -25.89 -11.28
C THR A 135 1.59 -26.89 -12.40
N ASP A 136 1.83 -26.38 -13.61
CA ASP A 136 2.33 -27.17 -14.73
C ASP A 136 3.86 -27.24 -14.64
N PRO A 137 4.51 -28.41 -14.87
CA PRO A 137 5.97 -28.50 -14.87
C PRO A 137 6.69 -27.53 -15.83
N LEU A 138 5.99 -27.02 -16.84
CA LEU A 138 6.50 -26.06 -17.81
C LEU A 138 6.20 -24.61 -17.44
N ASP A 139 5.52 -24.36 -16.32
CA ASP A 139 5.29 -23.01 -15.83
C ASP A 139 6.61 -22.36 -15.42
N GLU A 140 6.85 -21.17 -15.97
CA GLU A 140 7.89 -20.29 -15.48
C GLU A 140 7.30 -19.15 -14.62
N LEU A 141 6.24 -19.43 -13.87
CA LEU A 141 5.51 -18.45 -13.07
C LEU A 141 6.17 -18.22 -11.71
N THR A 142 6.08 -17.00 -11.20
CA THR A 142 6.42 -16.72 -9.80
C THR A 142 5.21 -16.98 -8.92
N GLY A 143 5.26 -18.06 -8.14
CA GLY A 143 4.17 -18.46 -7.25
C GLY A 143 3.16 -19.41 -7.90
N LEU A 144 2.01 -19.59 -7.25
CA LEU A 144 1.00 -20.55 -7.70
C LEU A 144 0.10 -19.95 -8.79
N PRO A 145 -0.26 -20.70 -9.84
CA PRO A 145 -1.21 -20.23 -10.85
C PRO A 145 -2.56 -19.91 -10.21
N PHE A 146 -3.11 -18.74 -10.52
CA PHE A 146 -4.35 -18.26 -9.93
C PHE A 146 -5.32 -17.79 -11.01
N ASP A 147 -6.48 -18.42 -11.06
CA ASP A 147 -7.59 -18.00 -11.89
C ASP A 147 -8.38 -16.91 -11.16
N LEU A 148 -8.00 -15.65 -11.44
CA LEU A 148 -8.55 -14.48 -10.75
C LEU A 148 -9.97 -14.20 -11.29
N LYS A 149 -10.97 -14.32 -10.41
CA LYS A 149 -12.38 -14.09 -10.74
C LYS A 149 -12.86 -12.71 -10.34
N ASP A 150 -12.38 -12.20 -9.20
CA ASP A 150 -12.82 -10.91 -8.68
C ASP A 150 -11.70 -10.23 -7.87
N LEU A 151 -11.65 -8.91 -7.98
CA LEU A 151 -10.68 -8.03 -7.33
C LEU A 151 -11.41 -6.79 -6.82
N LYS A 152 -11.56 -6.71 -5.49
CA LYS A 152 -12.22 -5.59 -4.82
C LYS A 152 -11.23 -4.73 -4.06
N LYS A 153 -11.56 -3.45 -3.97
CA LYS A 153 -10.79 -2.49 -3.19
C LYS A 153 -11.14 -2.66 -1.72
N LEU A 154 -10.12 -2.72 -0.85
CA LEU A 154 -10.32 -2.54 0.57
C LEU A 154 -10.32 -1.04 0.88
N GLU A 155 -11.49 -0.44 1.07
CA GLU A 155 -11.61 1.02 1.22
C GLU A 155 -11.04 1.55 2.53
N ASN A 156 -11.18 0.74 3.58
CA ASN A 156 -10.95 1.10 4.97
C ASN A 156 -10.21 -0.04 5.63
N CYS A 157 -9.08 0.27 6.26
CA CYS A 157 -8.37 -0.71 7.07
C CYS A 157 -8.75 -0.52 8.53
N HIS A 158 -9.11 -1.62 9.18
CA HIS A 158 -9.34 -1.61 10.61
C HIS A 158 -7.99 -1.57 11.31
N ILE A 159 -7.71 -0.47 11.99
CA ILE A 159 -6.59 -0.40 12.92
C ILE A 159 -7.13 -0.94 14.23
N ALA A 160 -6.52 -2.00 14.76
CA ALA A 160 -6.81 -2.43 16.11
C ALA A 160 -6.28 -1.38 17.09
N TRP A 161 -7.17 -0.79 17.88
CA TRP A 161 -6.81 0.16 18.94
C TRP A 161 -7.77 -0.02 20.11
N GLU A 162 -7.29 0.30 21.31
CA GLU A 162 -8.10 0.26 22.52
C GLU A 162 -7.79 1.49 23.37
N LYS A 163 -8.83 2.08 23.96
CA LYS A 163 -8.70 3.18 24.90
C LYS A 163 -8.19 2.63 26.24
N LYS A 164 -7.00 3.03 26.63
CA LYS A 164 -6.39 2.75 27.93
C LYS A 164 -6.73 3.88 28.90
N ALA A 165 -6.88 3.56 30.19
CA ALA A 165 -7.18 4.57 31.22
C ALA A 165 -6.02 5.55 31.46
N SER A 166 -4.78 5.09 31.25
CA SER A 166 -3.57 5.90 31.30
C SER A 166 -2.93 5.97 29.93
N GLY A 167 -2.25 7.07 29.64
CA GLY A 167 -1.46 7.22 28.42
C GLY A 167 -0.34 8.24 28.60
N PRO A 168 0.49 8.38 27.55
CA PRO A 168 1.56 9.35 27.54
C PRO A 168 1.02 10.79 27.52
N GLY A 169 1.93 11.74 27.78
CA GLY A 169 1.61 13.16 27.67
C GLY A 169 1.38 13.60 26.21
N PHE A 170 1.01 14.87 26.04
CA PHE A 170 0.81 15.44 24.71
C PHE A 170 2.09 15.56 23.87
N GLU A 171 3.14 16.10 24.48
CA GLU A 171 4.45 16.32 23.87
C GLU A 171 5.23 15.00 23.72
N ASP A 172 6.08 14.93 22.70
CA ASP A 172 7.00 13.83 22.38
C ASP A 172 6.33 12.45 22.22
N THR A 173 5.03 12.45 21.92
CA THR A 173 4.23 11.27 21.67
C THR A 173 3.89 11.14 20.20
N ILE A 174 3.96 9.91 19.69
CA ILE A 174 3.49 9.56 18.35
C ILE A 174 2.04 9.10 18.47
N TRP A 175 1.15 9.90 17.91
CA TRP A 175 -0.29 9.70 17.89
C TRP A 175 -0.71 9.16 16.52
N ARG A 176 -1.09 7.89 16.43
CA ARG A 176 -1.52 7.26 15.19
C ARG A 176 -2.98 7.55 14.90
N PHE A 177 -3.30 7.92 13.67
CA PHE A 177 -4.66 8.26 13.25
C PHE A 177 -5.58 7.03 13.29
N VAL A 178 -6.73 7.17 13.95
CA VAL A 178 -7.75 6.13 14.08
C VAL A 178 -8.90 6.35 13.10
N GLY A 179 -9.30 7.60 12.92
CA GLY A 179 -10.46 7.96 12.10
C GLY A 179 -11.07 9.31 12.45
N PHE A 180 -12.04 9.72 11.66
CA PHE A 180 -12.86 10.91 11.90
C PHE A 180 -14.08 10.56 12.74
N LEU A 181 -14.43 11.48 13.65
CA LEU A 181 -15.55 11.34 14.57
C LEU A 181 -16.74 12.18 14.12
N ASN A 182 -17.94 11.63 14.27
CA ASN A 182 -19.18 12.38 14.10
C ASN A 182 -19.55 13.12 15.40
N GLU A 183 -20.68 13.85 15.38
CA GLU A 183 -21.18 14.60 16.55
C GLU A 183 -21.53 13.72 17.77
N ARG A 184 -21.60 12.40 17.60
CA ARG A 184 -21.87 11.41 18.65
C ARG A 184 -20.62 10.68 19.13
N ASP A 185 -19.43 11.16 18.76
CA ASP A 185 -18.14 10.50 19.02
C ASP A 185 -18.01 9.11 18.38
N GLU A 186 -18.77 8.81 17.33
CA GLU A 186 -18.64 7.55 16.58
C GLU A 186 -17.70 7.74 15.39
N ILE A 187 -16.84 6.75 15.14
CA ILE A 187 -15.93 6.77 13.99
C ILE A 187 -16.74 6.51 12.72
N TYR A 188 -16.86 7.52 11.84
CA TYR A 188 -17.59 7.38 10.58
C TYR A 188 -16.67 7.14 9.37
N SER A 189 -15.38 7.36 9.53
CA SER A 189 -14.37 7.16 8.48
C SER A 189 -13.03 6.82 9.10
N THR A 190 -12.43 5.71 8.69
CA THR A 190 -11.14 5.21 9.19
C THR A 190 -10.02 5.48 8.17
N PRO A 191 -8.74 5.29 8.52
CA PRO A 191 -7.63 5.35 7.57
C PRO A 191 -7.85 4.47 6.34
N SER A 192 -7.34 4.94 5.20
CA SER A 192 -7.24 4.11 4.00
C SER A 192 -6.17 3.05 4.19
N CYS A 193 -6.34 1.90 3.56
CA CYS A 193 -5.34 0.83 3.61
C CYS A 193 -3.99 1.22 3.01
N GLU A 194 -4.00 2.19 2.09
CA GLU A 194 -2.82 2.75 1.44
C GLU A 194 -1.95 3.60 2.39
N ASP A 195 -2.50 4.07 3.53
CA ASP A 195 -1.74 4.75 4.59
C ASP A 195 -2.36 4.54 5.97
N GLN A 196 -2.09 3.36 6.53
CA GLN A 196 -2.54 2.98 7.88
C GLN A 196 -1.67 3.59 8.99
N TYR A 197 -0.61 4.32 8.62
CA TYR A 197 0.43 4.82 9.51
C TYR A 197 0.52 6.34 9.47
N VAL A 198 -0.60 7.01 9.18
CA VAL A 198 -0.69 8.44 9.43
C VAL A 198 -0.47 8.66 10.92
N THR A 199 0.59 9.38 11.25
CA THR A 199 1.00 9.70 12.61
C THR A 199 1.10 11.19 12.81
N LEU A 200 0.75 11.60 14.01
CA LEU A 200 0.85 12.96 14.47
C LEU A 200 1.84 13.02 15.63
N SER A 201 2.74 13.99 15.61
CA SER A 201 3.67 14.21 16.70
C SER A 201 3.80 15.68 17.06
N PHE A 202 3.92 15.95 18.35
CA PHE A 202 4.18 17.27 18.90
C PHE A 202 5.58 17.26 19.47
N ARG A 203 6.43 18.16 19.02
CA ARG A 203 7.79 18.31 19.55
C ARG A 203 8.00 19.72 20.05
N LYS A 204 8.75 19.83 21.13
CA LYS A 204 9.11 21.11 21.72
C LYS A 204 10.21 21.82 20.92
N ASP A 205 11.15 21.03 20.39
CA ASP A 205 12.30 21.55 19.68
C ASP A 205 12.06 21.59 18.17
N ARG A 206 12.56 22.68 17.57
CA ARG A 206 12.62 22.87 16.13
C ARG A 206 13.52 21.81 15.48
N GLN A 207 13.18 21.35 14.28
CA GLN A 207 14.10 20.50 13.52
C GLN A 207 15.27 21.32 12.95
N ASP A 208 16.48 20.76 13.04
CA ASP A 208 17.66 21.31 12.38
C ASP A 208 17.41 21.45 10.87
N GLY A 209 17.59 22.65 10.33
CA GLY A 209 17.41 22.96 8.91
C GLY A 209 16.08 23.62 8.52
N ASP A 210 15.11 23.74 9.45
CA ASP A 210 13.90 24.51 9.17
C ASP A 210 14.26 26.00 8.87
N PRO A 211 13.55 26.72 7.99
CA PRO A 211 13.82 28.14 7.69
C PRO A 211 13.53 29.10 8.86
N LEU A 212 14.50 29.94 9.25
CA LEU A 212 14.43 30.81 10.45
C LEU A 212 13.16 31.68 10.51
N PHE A 213 12.61 32.08 9.36
CA PHE A 213 11.44 32.95 9.28
C PHE A 213 10.14 32.35 9.83
N ILE A 214 10.06 31.02 9.97
CA ILE A 214 8.81 30.36 10.33
C ILE A 214 8.51 30.46 11.84
N SER A 215 9.56 30.66 12.65
CA SER A 215 9.45 30.84 14.10
C SER A 215 9.71 32.29 14.53
N LEU A 216 9.77 33.25 13.61
CA LEU A 216 10.04 34.65 13.94
C LEU A 216 8.85 35.24 14.71
N GLY A 217 8.91 35.20 16.04
CA GLY A 217 8.08 36.05 16.90
C GLY A 217 7.46 35.41 18.13
N ASP A 218 7.50 34.08 18.30
CA ASP A 218 6.89 33.42 19.46
C ASP A 218 7.87 32.48 20.17
N PRO A 219 8.38 32.82 21.36
CA PRO A 219 9.31 31.98 22.13
C PRO A 219 8.67 30.70 22.66
N ASP A 220 7.33 30.62 22.71
CA ASP A 220 6.57 29.44 23.15
C ASP A 220 6.09 28.57 21.98
N ALA A 221 6.53 28.88 20.76
CA ALA A 221 6.27 28.08 19.58
C ALA A 221 6.62 26.60 19.81
N ARG A 222 5.64 25.74 19.55
CA ARG A 222 5.78 24.27 19.49
C ARG A 222 5.69 23.82 18.05
N TYR A 223 6.45 22.78 17.75
CA TYR A 223 6.48 22.13 16.46
C TYR A 223 5.46 20.99 16.43
N PHE A 224 4.67 20.98 15.37
CA PHE A 224 3.64 19.99 15.10
C PHE A 224 3.96 19.34 13.77
N GLU A 225 4.03 18.01 13.73
CA GLU A 225 4.28 17.26 12.51
C GLU A 225 3.22 16.19 12.32
N LEU A 226 2.46 16.32 11.23
CA LEU A 226 1.64 15.26 10.68
C LEU A 226 2.40 14.59 9.54
N SER A 227 2.65 13.31 9.67
CA SER A 227 3.38 12.49 8.71
C SER A 227 2.63 11.20 8.42
N GLY A 228 2.90 10.57 7.29
CA GLY A 228 2.27 9.33 6.85
C GLY A 228 3.07 8.73 5.70
N ALA A 229 2.89 7.45 5.42
CA ALA A 229 3.66 6.78 4.36
C ALA A 229 3.46 7.46 3.00
N VAL A 230 2.27 8.03 2.80
CA VAL A 230 1.89 8.72 1.57
C VAL A 230 2.25 10.21 1.58
N TRP A 231 2.40 10.82 2.76
CA TRP A 231 2.81 12.23 2.88
C TRP A 231 4.30 12.38 2.55
N VAL A 232 5.09 11.40 2.96
CA VAL A 232 6.56 11.37 2.81
C VAL A 232 7.02 11.16 1.36
N SER A 233 6.13 10.79 0.43
CA SER A 233 6.52 10.43 -0.95
C SER A 233 6.96 11.62 -1.83
N LYS A 234 6.93 12.86 -1.32
CA LYS A 234 7.42 14.02 -2.07
C LYS A 234 8.92 14.34 -1.82
N ARG A 235 9.52 13.89 -0.71
CA ARG A 235 10.95 13.90 -0.30
C ARG A 235 11.05 13.68 1.22
N PRO A 236 12.22 13.26 1.75
CA PRO A 236 12.45 13.23 3.20
C PRO A 236 12.25 14.63 3.81
N GLY A 237 11.24 14.78 4.69
CA GLY A 237 10.86 16.08 5.28
C GLY A 237 9.46 16.60 4.89
N ASP A 238 8.74 15.93 3.99
CA ASP A 238 7.44 16.37 3.46
C ASP A 238 6.22 15.95 4.29
N GLY A 239 6.31 16.05 5.63
CA GLY A 239 5.14 16.12 6.49
C GLY A 239 4.50 17.51 6.45
N VAL A 240 3.26 17.66 6.91
CA VAL A 240 2.77 19.00 7.28
C VAL A 240 3.43 19.38 8.58
N LYS A 241 4.28 20.39 8.49
CA LYS A 241 4.94 20.99 9.63
C LYS A 241 4.18 22.24 10.01
N LEU A 242 3.58 22.25 11.18
CA LEU A 242 2.86 23.41 11.70
C LEU A 242 3.59 23.93 12.92
N TYR A 243 3.49 25.23 13.10
CA TYR A 243 4.05 25.92 14.23
C TYR A 243 2.89 26.52 14.98
N SER A 244 2.76 26.09 16.22
CA SER A 244 1.58 26.34 17.04
C SER A 244 1.97 26.79 18.44
N ARG A 245 1.07 27.49 19.11
CA ARG A 245 1.17 27.79 20.53
C ARG A 245 0.04 27.09 21.25
N LEU A 246 0.38 26.45 22.37
CA LEU A 246 -0.62 25.90 23.28
C LEU A 246 -1.23 27.00 24.13
N ASN A 247 -2.57 27.06 24.13
CA ASN A 247 -3.35 27.88 25.03
C ASN A 247 -4.38 27.01 25.73
N SER A 248 -4.03 26.48 26.91
CA SER A 248 -4.84 25.48 27.62
C SER A 248 -5.11 24.26 26.70
N ASN A 249 -6.37 24.00 26.36
CA ASN A 249 -6.79 22.90 25.50
C ASN A 249 -6.90 23.30 24.01
N GLN A 250 -6.24 24.39 23.61
CA GLN A 250 -6.28 24.90 22.23
C GLN A 250 -4.88 24.97 21.63
N LEU A 251 -4.76 24.57 20.37
CA LEU A 251 -3.61 24.75 19.50
C LEU A 251 -3.86 25.94 18.59
N VAL A 252 -3.14 27.04 18.80
CA VAL A 252 -3.20 28.21 17.93
C VAL A 252 -2.12 28.06 16.86
N ILE A 253 -2.50 27.76 15.61
CA ILE A 253 -1.57 27.52 14.51
C ILE A 253 -1.25 28.85 13.85
N PHE A 254 -0.02 29.35 13.98
CA PHE A 254 0.35 30.67 13.44
C PHE A 254 1.05 30.57 12.08
N SER A 255 1.77 29.48 11.81
CA SER A 255 2.50 29.27 10.56
C SER A 255 2.65 27.78 10.27
N GLY A 256 3.05 27.45 9.04
CA GLY A 256 3.25 26.07 8.63
C GLY A 256 3.92 25.94 7.28
N ILE A 257 4.69 24.87 7.14
CA ILE A 257 5.08 24.29 5.85
C ILE A 257 4.06 23.21 5.57
N ILE A 258 3.00 23.59 4.85
CA ILE A 258 2.08 22.63 4.26
C ILE A 258 2.60 22.39 2.86
N PRO A 259 3.01 21.16 2.48
CA PRO A 259 3.34 20.85 1.10
C PRO A 259 2.16 21.30 0.25
N LEU A 260 2.37 22.27 -0.64
CA LEU A 260 1.29 22.78 -1.49
C LEU A 260 0.70 21.58 -2.25
N THR A 261 -0.50 21.17 -1.85
CA THR A 261 -1.42 20.53 -2.78
C THR A 261 -1.79 21.65 -3.74
N SER A 262 -1.42 21.52 -5.01
CA SER A 262 -1.63 22.56 -6.03
C SER A 262 -3.10 23.01 -6.16
N HIS A 263 -4.04 22.33 -5.50
CA HIS A 263 -5.46 22.65 -5.47
C HIS A 263 -6.08 22.32 -4.09
N PRO A 264 -6.48 23.30 -3.26
CA PRO A 264 -7.37 23.06 -2.14
C PRO A 264 -8.80 22.79 -2.67
N GLY A 265 -9.27 21.55 -2.55
CA GLY A 265 -10.49 21.02 -3.17
C GLY A 265 -10.22 19.65 -3.81
N PRO A 266 -11.24 18.86 -4.22
CA PRO A 266 -11.01 17.60 -4.93
C PRO A 266 -10.11 17.89 -6.13
N SER A 267 -8.85 17.50 -6.03
CA SER A 267 -7.79 18.02 -6.88
C SER A 267 -8.09 17.69 -8.33
N ASN A 268 -8.23 18.70 -9.19
CA ASN A 268 -8.00 18.48 -10.61
C ASN A 268 -6.51 18.15 -10.77
N ARG A 269 -6.29 16.89 -11.11
CA ARG A 269 -5.00 16.20 -11.20
C ARG A 269 -4.16 16.75 -12.34
N ASP A 270 -3.40 17.81 -12.09
CA ASP A 270 -2.31 18.18 -13.00
C ASP A 270 -0.99 17.53 -12.57
N ARG A 271 -0.76 16.39 -13.23
CA ARG A 271 0.51 15.75 -13.67
C ARG A 271 1.64 15.43 -12.69
N ASP A 272 1.74 15.99 -11.50
CA ASP A 272 2.94 15.77 -10.68
C ASP A 272 2.64 15.11 -9.31
N ASN A 273 2.97 13.81 -9.24
CA ASN A 273 3.47 13.07 -8.06
C ASN A 273 2.55 12.19 -7.18
N PHE A 274 1.29 11.87 -7.53
CA PHE A 274 0.48 10.93 -6.74
C PHE A 274 -0.23 9.87 -7.56
N ILE A 275 0.54 9.02 -8.22
CA ILE A 275 0.02 8.00 -9.14
C ILE A 275 -0.26 6.64 -8.44
N THR A 276 -0.15 6.55 -7.11
CA THR A 276 -0.38 5.29 -6.36
C THR A 276 -1.42 5.38 -5.26
N ASN A 277 -2.00 6.56 -5.01
CA ASN A 277 -3.04 6.74 -4.00
C ASN A 277 -4.41 6.73 -4.64
N SER A 278 -5.34 6.01 -4.02
CA SER A 278 -6.73 6.08 -4.43
C SER A 278 -7.35 7.43 -4.09
N LEU A 279 -8.40 7.79 -4.82
CA LEU A 279 -9.20 8.99 -4.56
C LEU A 279 -9.71 9.06 -3.11
N ASN A 280 -10.08 7.91 -2.54
CA ASN A 280 -10.52 7.84 -1.14
C ASN A 280 -9.40 8.27 -0.17
N SER A 281 -8.17 7.82 -0.41
CA SER A 281 -7.02 8.22 0.42
C SER A 281 -6.73 9.70 0.29
N LEU A 282 -6.80 10.24 -0.93
CA LEU A 282 -6.64 11.68 -1.18
C LEU A 282 -7.69 12.50 -0.41
N HIS A 283 -8.98 12.14 -0.48
CA HIS A 283 -10.03 12.85 0.25
C HIS A 283 -9.85 12.80 1.77
N LYS A 284 -9.33 11.68 2.32
CA LYS A 284 -9.00 11.59 3.75
C LYS A 284 -7.84 12.51 4.12
N TYR A 285 -6.83 12.63 3.27
CA TYR A 285 -5.75 13.60 3.49
C TYR A 285 -6.23 15.04 3.42
N ASP A 286 -7.07 15.37 2.44
CA ASP A 286 -7.65 16.71 2.33
C ASP A 286 -8.47 17.04 3.59
N SER A 287 -9.20 16.07 4.12
CA SER A 287 -9.96 16.20 5.37
C SER A 287 -9.06 16.38 6.59
N LEU A 288 -7.94 15.65 6.70
CA LEU A 288 -6.94 15.85 7.77
C LEU A 288 -6.26 17.21 7.68
N ASN A 289 -5.89 17.65 6.47
CA ASN A 289 -5.35 18.98 6.21
C ASN A 289 -6.36 20.07 6.59
N ALA A 290 -7.65 19.85 6.35
CA ALA A 290 -8.72 20.79 6.68
C ALA A 290 -8.90 20.99 8.20
N ILE A 291 -8.48 20.04 9.03
CA ILE A 291 -8.44 20.24 10.49
C ILE A 291 -7.34 21.26 10.86
N LEU A 292 -6.25 21.30 10.10
CA LEU A 292 -4.96 21.86 10.52
C LEU A 292 -4.49 22.99 9.60
N HIS A 293 -5.30 24.04 9.50
CA HIS A 293 -4.99 25.21 8.68
C HIS A 293 -4.11 26.23 9.41
N VAL A 294 -3.21 26.87 8.64
CA VAL A 294 -2.45 28.02 9.11
C VAL A 294 -3.40 29.17 9.45
N LYS A 295 -3.22 29.78 10.63
CA LYS A 295 -4.06 30.83 11.23
C LYS A 295 -5.40 30.36 11.80
N ASP A 296 -5.62 29.05 11.90
CA ASP A 296 -6.75 28.51 12.65
C ASP A 296 -6.36 28.18 14.11
N THR A 297 -7.38 28.10 14.96
CA THR A 297 -7.28 27.57 16.32
C THR A 297 -8.02 26.24 16.35
N VAL A 298 -7.39 25.22 16.93
CA VAL A 298 -7.89 23.86 16.95
C VAL A 298 -7.98 23.41 18.39
N ASP A 299 -9.14 22.89 18.81
CA ASP A 299 -9.29 22.33 20.15
C ASP A 299 -8.68 20.93 20.19
N PHE A 300 -8.11 20.55 21.32
CA PHE A 300 -7.67 19.18 21.55
C PHE A 300 -8.07 18.68 22.93
N SER A 301 -8.25 17.37 23.05
CA SER A 301 -8.41 16.70 24.34
C SER A 301 -7.62 15.39 24.37
N ILE A 302 -7.06 15.08 25.53
CA ILE A 302 -6.36 13.82 25.77
C ILE A 302 -7.09 13.07 26.87
N GLU A 303 -7.45 11.83 26.59
CA GLU A 303 -8.09 10.93 27.53
C GLU A 303 -7.38 9.59 27.48
N GLY A 304 -6.58 9.30 28.50
CA GLY A 304 -5.74 8.11 28.52
C GLY A 304 -4.73 8.12 27.37
N ASN A 305 -4.74 7.09 26.52
CA ASN A 305 -3.90 7.00 25.33
C ASN A 305 -4.58 7.52 24.04
N THR A 306 -5.66 8.29 24.16
CA THR A 306 -6.35 8.86 23.00
C THR A 306 -6.18 10.37 22.94
N LEU A 307 -5.98 10.88 21.73
CA LEU A 307 -5.93 12.31 21.41
C LEU A 307 -7.05 12.62 20.43
N ARG A 308 -7.90 13.58 20.78
CA ARG A 308 -8.91 14.14 19.89
C ARG A 308 -8.48 15.53 19.47
N ILE A 309 -8.66 15.83 18.19
CA ILE A 309 -8.39 17.15 17.61
C ILE A 309 -9.64 17.58 16.86
N TRP A 310 -10.09 18.81 17.10
CA TRP A 310 -11.31 19.35 16.52
C TRP A 310 -11.09 20.78 16.03
N ASN A 311 -11.40 21.02 14.75
CA ASN A 311 -11.45 22.36 14.21
C ASN A 311 -12.92 22.82 14.14
N GLN A 312 -13.31 23.73 15.05
CA GLN A 312 -14.69 24.23 15.13
C GLN A 312 -15.17 24.90 13.83
N LYS A 313 -14.26 25.50 13.05
CA LYS A 313 -14.60 26.22 11.82
C LYS A 313 -14.95 25.28 10.68
N THR A 314 -14.30 24.12 10.59
CA THR A 314 -14.62 23.10 9.58
C THR A 314 -15.63 22.07 10.08
N GLY A 315 -15.81 21.96 11.40
CA GLY A 315 -16.65 20.93 12.03
C GLY A 315 -16.02 19.54 12.01
N ILE A 316 -14.76 19.41 11.57
CA ILE A 316 -14.09 18.11 11.43
C ILE A 316 -13.35 17.77 12.72
N GLN A 317 -13.61 16.56 13.23
CA GLN A 317 -12.97 15.98 14.39
C GLN A 317 -12.19 14.71 14.00
N ALA A 318 -10.95 14.61 14.45
CA ALA A 318 -10.10 13.43 14.25
C ALA A 318 -9.70 12.81 15.58
N LEU A 319 -9.65 11.48 15.59
CA LEU A 319 -9.18 10.66 16.69
C LEU A 319 -7.83 10.06 16.35
N PHE A 320 -6.93 10.12 17.32
CA PHE A 320 -5.63 9.49 17.30
C PHE A 320 -5.42 8.68 18.59
N PHE A 321 -4.50 7.72 18.55
CA PHE A 321 -4.11 6.93 19.72
C PHE A 321 -2.60 6.77 19.81
N SER A 322 -2.10 6.57 21.02
CA SER A 322 -0.71 6.15 21.27
C SER A 322 -0.69 4.67 21.69
N GLU A 323 0.28 3.93 21.16
CA GLU A 323 0.49 2.51 21.45
C GLU A 323 1.06 2.27 22.85
#